data_AF-A0A2I0L6B1-F1
#
_entry.id   AF-A0A2I0L6B1-F1
#
_cell.length_a   1.000
_cell.length_b   1.000
_cell.length_c   1.000
_cell.angle_alpha   90.00
_cell.angle_beta   90.00
_cell.angle_gamma   90.00
#
_symmetry.space_group_name_H-M   'P 1'
#
loop_
_entity.id
_entity.type
_entity.pdbx_description
1 polymer ?
#
loop_
_entity_poly.entity_id
_entity_poly.type
_entity_poly.pdbx_seq_one_letter_code
_entity_poly.pdbx_strand_id
1 'polypeptide(L)'
;VSQVYQTMKIESLAQMIPFFNFLVVEKISVDAVKHKFLALKIDHAKGVVLFGDQGLESDVLRDHLAILAENLNRARAMIYPPRKKGSKLGEILPSLAETVDREHKRLLARKSIIEKRKEEHERQLLEMEREEESRRMKMQKITEEAEQKRLASEYEQRKNQRILREIEERELQEAQALLQEAVRGKKKGKKTILEGEKVTKQTVMELARIEQLRERQEMEKKLQKLAKTMDYLERAKREESAPLVEAAFKERLVKEQELHEREQQQEIELSRQRHDGDLKEKNRLVRMAENKVIFQERVMKRRQAEYDRLRTQREEQIRQELQARKQEREILRKRKFFLIEEQKRCEREAREAEARRIEEEERRKKEEAERKAKLDEIAEKQRQKEREIEEKARLQREALLGRTVEPPRPLEPPVGARPVEPVAVAAAPTPSKYVPKFRRGGGESAPPPPEPDRWGGGKQDDRPSLGGDRWRGGGGDDRRPSFGDGPPRSSWSSSRIPPRGER
;
A
#
# COMPACT_ATOMS: atom_id res chain seq x y z
N VAL A 1 -20.46 64.41 11.42
CA VAL A 1 -21.02 65.49 12.27
C VAL A 1 -21.39 64.95 13.65
N SER A 2 -22.35 64.02 13.76
CA SER A 2 -22.86 63.43 15.01
C SER A 2 -21.83 62.90 16.02
N GLN A 3 -20.68 62.42 15.56
CA GLN A 3 -19.59 61.91 16.41
C GLN A 3 -18.67 63.02 16.99
N VAL A 4 -18.86 64.28 16.58
CA VAL A 4 -17.95 65.41 16.89
C VAL A 4 -18.70 66.60 17.50
N TYR A 5 -19.95 66.81 17.10
CA TYR A 5 -20.80 67.88 17.61
C TYR A 5 -21.95 67.27 18.41
N GLN A 6 -22.15 67.75 19.63
CA GLN A 6 -23.32 67.39 20.46
C GLN A 6 -24.54 68.24 20.10
N THR A 7 -24.34 69.51 19.76
CA THR A 7 -25.40 70.45 19.34
C THR A 7 -24.92 71.32 18.18
N MET A 8 -25.84 71.78 17.33
CA MET A 8 -25.54 72.54 16.12
C MET A 8 -26.79 73.29 15.62
N LYS A 9 -26.65 74.43 14.92
CA LYS A 9 -27.79 75.12 14.29
C LYS A 9 -28.26 74.43 13.01
N ILE A 10 -29.56 74.48 12.75
CA ILE A 10 -30.19 74.01 11.49
C ILE A 10 -29.61 74.76 10.28
N GLU A 11 -29.44 76.08 10.39
CA GLU A 11 -28.85 76.93 9.35
C GLU A 11 -27.43 76.47 8.97
N SER A 12 -26.59 76.17 9.96
CA SER A 12 -25.22 75.69 9.75
C SER A 12 -25.18 74.30 9.12
N LEU A 13 -26.16 73.43 9.41
CA LEU A 13 -26.29 72.13 8.73
C LEU A 13 -26.70 72.30 7.27
N ALA A 14 -27.65 73.20 6.97
CA ALA A 14 -28.04 73.51 5.60
C ALA A 14 -26.88 74.11 4.79
N GLN A 15 -26.11 75.02 5.39
CA GLN A 15 -24.90 75.61 4.76
C GLN A 15 -23.80 74.57 4.48
N MET A 16 -23.65 73.55 5.32
CA MET A 16 -22.71 72.44 5.07
C MET A 16 -23.18 71.45 3.99
N ILE A 17 -24.47 71.47 3.62
CA ILE A 17 -25.06 70.56 2.61
C ILE A 17 -25.75 71.41 1.52
N PRO A 18 -25.01 72.25 0.77
CA PRO A 18 -25.58 73.24 -0.15
C PRO A 18 -26.29 72.64 -1.37
N PHE A 19 -26.19 71.32 -1.56
CA PHE A 19 -26.79 70.55 -2.66
C PHE A 19 -28.14 69.90 -2.29
N PHE A 20 -28.63 70.03 -1.05
CA PHE A 20 -29.96 69.58 -0.65
C PHE A 20 -30.69 70.61 0.20
N ASN A 21 -31.98 70.85 -0.12
CA ASN A 21 -32.87 71.61 0.75
C ASN A 21 -32.98 70.94 2.13
N PHE A 22 -33.00 71.73 3.20
CA PHE A 22 -33.01 71.20 4.57
C PHE A 22 -34.15 70.21 4.83
N LEU A 23 -35.34 70.39 4.24
CA LEU A 23 -36.47 69.46 4.34
C LEU A 23 -36.14 68.02 3.84
N VAL A 24 -35.24 67.89 2.87
CA VAL A 24 -34.75 66.59 2.37
C VAL A 24 -33.72 66.01 3.33
N VAL A 25 -32.80 66.84 3.82
CA VAL A 25 -31.80 66.47 4.85
C VAL A 25 -32.49 66.00 6.13
N GLU A 26 -33.54 66.70 6.57
CA GLU A 26 -34.38 66.35 7.72
C GLU A 26 -35.08 65.01 7.50
N LYS A 27 -35.75 64.81 6.36
CA LYS A 27 -36.42 63.54 6.04
C LYS A 27 -35.46 62.35 6.09
N ILE A 28 -34.27 62.50 5.52
CA ILE A 28 -33.19 61.48 5.57
C ILE A 28 -32.71 61.28 7.01
N SER A 29 -32.56 62.36 7.78
CA SER A 29 -32.11 62.31 9.19
C SER A 29 -33.11 61.60 10.09
N VAL A 30 -34.41 61.88 9.93
CA VAL A 30 -35.50 61.23 10.67
C VAL A 30 -35.56 59.73 10.34
N ASP A 31 -35.37 59.34 9.07
CA ASP A 31 -35.35 57.93 8.69
C ASP A 31 -34.10 57.20 9.24
N ALA A 32 -32.93 57.87 9.27
CA ALA A 32 -31.73 57.35 9.91
C ALA A 32 -31.90 57.16 11.45
N VAL A 33 -32.69 58.02 12.12
CA VAL A 33 -33.07 57.83 13.53
C VAL A 33 -34.04 56.67 13.70
N LYS A 34 -35.07 56.58 12.85
CA LYS A 34 -36.07 55.50 12.85
C LYS A 34 -35.42 54.13 12.67
N HIS A 35 -34.41 54.04 11.81
CA HIS A 35 -33.61 52.82 11.59
C HIS A 35 -32.44 52.66 12.58
N LYS A 36 -32.36 53.49 13.63
CA LYS A 36 -31.35 53.47 14.71
C LYS A 36 -29.88 53.63 14.27
N PHE A 37 -29.64 54.17 13.08
CA PHE A 37 -28.28 54.49 12.61
C PHE A 37 -27.72 55.77 13.25
N LEU A 38 -28.58 56.68 13.69
CA LEU A 38 -28.20 57.94 14.34
C LEU A 38 -29.09 58.22 15.54
N ALA A 39 -28.51 58.77 16.61
CA ALA A 39 -29.25 59.42 17.68
C ALA A 39 -29.34 60.92 17.38
N LEU A 40 -30.55 61.43 17.15
CA LEU A 40 -30.81 62.83 16.78
C LEU A 40 -32.14 63.31 17.38
N LYS A 41 -32.21 64.59 17.74
CA LYS A 41 -33.44 65.32 18.04
C LYS A 41 -33.35 66.69 17.36
N ILE A 42 -34.38 67.08 16.61
CA ILE A 42 -34.45 68.38 15.93
C ILE A 42 -35.43 69.27 16.70
N ASP A 43 -34.96 70.40 17.20
CA ASP A 43 -35.75 71.41 17.90
C ASP A 43 -35.94 72.61 16.97
N HIS A 44 -37.03 72.57 16.19
CA HIS A 44 -37.41 73.64 15.27
C HIS A 44 -37.75 74.96 15.99
N ALA A 45 -38.25 74.91 17.23
CA ALA A 45 -38.58 76.10 18.01
C ALA A 45 -37.34 76.89 18.45
N LYS A 46 -36.20 76.20 18.62
CA LYS A 46 -34.88 76.82 18.87
C LYS A 46 -33.96 76.87 17.65
N GLY A 47 -34.37 76.34 16.50
CA GLY A 47 -33.56 76.28 15.28
C GLY A 47 -32.31 75.40 15.39
N VAL A 48 -32.31 74.37 16.25
CA VAL A 48 -31.11 73.53 16.52
C VAL A 48 -31.34 72.04 16.33
N VAL A 49 -30.27 71.38 15.94
CA VAL A 49 -30.12 69.93 15.87
C VAL A 49 -29.29 69.50 17.08
N LEU A 50 -29.88 68.66 17.93
CA LEU A 50 -29.23 68.02 19.06
C LEU A 50 -28.86 66.60 18.62
N PHE A 51 -27.58 66.27 18.58
CA PHE A 51 -27.14 64.90 18.45
C PHE A 51 -27.32 64.21 19.80
N GLY A 52 -27.90 63.00 19.79
CA GLY A 52 -28.12 62.24 21.02
C GLY A 52 -26.77 61.89 21.63
N ASP A 53 -26.57 62.29 22.89
CA ASP A 53 -25.26 62.24 23.53
C ASP A 53 -24.72 60.81 23.59
N GLN A 54 -23.58 60.56 22.94
CA GLN A 54 -22.85 59.29 23.01
C GLN A 54 -22.01 59.23 24.29
N GLY A 55 -22.59 59.68 25.41
CA GLY A 55 -22.02 59.62 26.75
C GLY A 55 -22.13 58.20 27.32
N LEU A 56 -22.69 58.10 28.54
CA LEU A 56 -22.71 56.89 29.38
C LEU A 56 -23.27 55.61 28.72
N GLU A 57 -24.09 55.72 27.67
CA GLU A 57 -24.69 54.57 26.97
C GLU A 57 -23.96 54.15 25.70
N SER A 58 -22.88 54.83 25.31
CA SER A 58 -22.12 54.49 24.10
C SER A 58 -21.32 53.19 24.21
N ASP A 59 -21.22 52.44 23.10
CA ASP A 59 -20.31 51.29 22.99
C ASP A 59 -18.84 51.69 23.22
N VAL A 60 -18.49 52.95 22.91
CA VAL A 60 -17.15 53.52 23.18
C VAL A 60 -16.80 53.39 24.67
N LEU A 61 -17.69 53.77 25.59
CA LEU A 61 -17.45 53.63 27.02
C LEU A 61 -17.51 52.17 27.52
N ARG A 62 -18.23 51.28 26.83
CA ARG A 62 -18.20 49.83 27.14
C ARG A 62 -16.81 49.24 26.84
N ASP A 63 -16.24 49.62 25.71
CA ASP A 63 -14.92 49.14 25.29
C ASP A 63 -13.75 49.76 26.08
N HIS A 64 -13.94 50.89 26.77
CA HIS A 64 -12.86 51.55 27.53
C HIS A 64 -12.16 50.62 28.54
N LEU A 65 -12.88 49.73 29.23
CA LEU A 65 -12.25 48.77 30.14
C LEU A 65 -11.46 47.67 29.42
N ALA A 66 -11.94 47.23 28.24
CA ALA A 66 -11.23 46.27 27.40
C ALA A 66 -9.97 46.90 26.77
N ILE A 67 -10.07 48.12 26.26
CA ILE A 67 -8.97 48.92 25.72
C ILE A 67 -7.92 49.19 26.82
N LEU A 68 -8.35 49.53 28.03
CA LEU A 68 -7.45 49.70 29.18
C LEU A 68 -6.75 48.37 29.53
N ALA A 69 -7.48 47.27 29.62
CA ALA A 69 -6.90 45.95 29.92
C ALA A 69 -5.93 45.47 28.83
N GLU A 70 -6.21 45.74 27.55
CA GLU A 70 -5.31 45.42 26.45
C GLU A 70 -4.05 46.31 26.50
N ASN A 71 -4.20 47.62 26.67
CA ASN A 71 -3.08 48.55 26.76
C ASN A 71 -2.19 48.30 27.99
N LEU A 72 -2.77 47.93 29.14
CA LEU A 72 -2.01 47.48 30.31
C LEU A 72 -1.27 46.15 30.04
N ASN A 73 -1.85 45.20 29.31
CA ASN A 73 -1.15 43.98 28.93
C ASN A 73 -0.05 44.23 27.88
N ARG A 74 -0.26 45.14 26.93
CA ARG A 74 0.78 45.62 25.99
C ARG A 74 1.93 46.29 26.74
N ALA A 75 1.64 47.24 27.63
CA ALA A 75 2.64 47.92 28.46
C ALA A 75 3.40 46.93 29.36
N ARG A 76 2.71 45.98 30.01
CA ARG A 76 3.30 44.89 30.77
C ARG A 76 4.25 44.04 29.91
N ALA A 77 3.88 43.71 28.67
CA ALA A 77 4.71 42.94 27.75
C ALA A 77 5.91 43.74 27.20
N MET A 78 5.90 45.08 27.28
CA MET A 78 7.05 45.93 26.96
C MET A 78 7.99 46.12 28.16
N ILE A 79 7.44 46.36 29.36
CA ILE A 79 8.20 46.60 30.60
C ILE A 79 8.81 45.29 31.13
N TYR A 80 8.03 44.22 31.13
CA TYR A 80 8.46 42.88 31.50
C TYR A 80 8.16 41.92 30.34
N PRO A 81 8.97 41.96 29.25
CA PRO A 81 8.81 41.02 28.15
C PRO A 81 8.91 39.60 28.73
N PRO A 82 7.89 38.74 28.51
CA PRO A 82 7.90 37.42 29.10
C PRO A 82 9.14 36.68 28.59
N ARG A 83 10.08 36.41 29.51
CA ARG A 83 11.27 35.59 29.20
C ARG A 83 10.79 34.38 28.42
N LYS A 84 11.49 34.05 27.33
CA LYS A 84 11.23 32.85 26.52
C LYS A 84 11.51 31.61 27.38
N LYS A 85 10.57 31.28 28.28
CA LYS A 85 10.53 29.98 28.97
C LYS A 85 10.57 28.94 27.86
N GLY A 86 11.45 27.96 27.99
CA GLY A 86 11.46 26.81 27.08
C GLY A 86 10.02 26.33 26.94
N SER A 87 9.53 26.21 25.70
CA SER A 87 8.12 25.93 25.46
C SER A 87 7.74 24.68 26.28
N LYS A 88 6.67 24.73 27.09
CA LYS A 88 6.28 23.63 28.01
C LYS A 88 6.20 22.27 27.31
N LEU A 89 5.97 22.28 25.99
CA LEU A 89 6.22 21.17 25.06
C LEU A 89 7.50 20.38 25.37
N GLY A 90 8.64 20.99 25.67
CA GLY A 90 9.91 20.30 25.97
C GLY A 90 9.86 19.44 27.24
N GLU A 91 9.09 19.84 28.24
CA GLU A 91 8.83 19.07 29.47
C GLU A 91 7.78 17.97 29.22
N ILE A 92 6.80 18.25 28.35
CA ILE A 92 5.67 17.36 28.04
C ILE A 92 6.06 16.27 27.03
N LEU A 93 6.93 16.55 26.05
CA LEU A 93 7.32 15.67 24.95
C LEU A 93 7.82 14.27 25.39
N PRO A 94 8.73 14.11 26.38
CA PRO A 94 9.12 12.78 26.85
C PRO A 94 7.95 12.03 27.51
N SER A 95 7.14 12.73 28.33
CA SER A 95 5.97 12.15 28.98
C SER A 95 4.86 11.76 27.99
N LEU A 96 4.75 12.48 26.87
CA LEU A 96 3.75 12.23 25.83
C LEU A 96 3.95 10.88 25.15
N ALA A 97 5.19 10.46 24.90
CA ALA A 97 5.50 9.16 24.30
C ALA A 97 4.99 8.01 25.19
N GLU A 98 5.33 8.02 26.49
CA GLU A 98 4.81 7.03 27.45
C GLU A 98 3.29 7.07 27.56
N THR A 99 2.68 8.26 27.51
CA THR A 99 1.22 8.43 27.58
C THR A 99 0.53 7.81 26.37
N VAL A 100 1.08 8.01 25.16
CA VAL A 100 0.60 7.39 23.92
C VAL A 100 0.73 5.86 23.96
N ASP A 101 1.85 5.32 24.44
CA ASP A 101 2.03 3.87 24.57
C ASP A 101 1.05 3.23 25.58
N ARG A 102 0.79 3.91 26.71
CA ARG A 102 -0.18 3.47 27.72
C ARG A 102 -1.60 3.47 27.16
N GLU A 103 -2.01 4.54 26.48
CA GLU A 103 -3.33 4.62 25.85
C GLU A 103 -3.46 3.67 24.64
N HIS A 104 -2.41 3.42 23.86
CA HIS A 104 -2.44 2.43 22.79
C HIS A 104 -2.69 1.01 23.33
N LYS A 105 -1.96 0.61 24.39
CA LYS A 105 -2.19 -0.67 25.08
C LYS A 105 -3.61 -0.76 25.67
N ARG A 106 -4.11 0.34 26.25
CA ARG A 106 -5.48 0.46 26.77
C ARG A 106 -6.54 0.31 25.69
N LEU A 107 -6.32 0.90 24.51
CA LEU A 107 -7.21 0.80 23.35
C LEU A 107 -7.22 -0.62 22.74
N LEU A 108 -6.07 -1.28 22.66
CA LEU A 108 -5.99 -2.69 22.24
C LEU A 108 -6.74 -3.62 23.21
N ALA A 109 -6.55 -3.46 24.52
CA ALA A 109 -7.31 -4.20 25.53
C ALA A 109 -8.81 -3.93 25.42
N ARG A 110 -9.22 -2.66 25.24
CA ARG A 110 -10.62 -2.27 25.03
C ARG A 110 -11.20 -2.88 23.73
N LYS A 111 -10.42 -2.96 22.64
CA LYS A 111 -10.84 -3.64 21.40
C LYS A 111 -11.16 -5.10 21.70
N SER A 112 -10.24 -5.84 22.33
CA SER A 112 -10.45 -7.27 22.64
C SER A 112 -11.66 -7.50 23.55
N ILE A 113 -11.92 -6.62 24.52
CA ILE A 113 -13.11 -6.71 25.39
C ILE A 113 -14.41 -6.46 24.58
N ILE A 114 -14.42 -5.50 23.66
CA ILE A 114 -15.58 -5.23 22.79
C ILE A 114 -15.81 -6.39 21.80
N GLU A 115 -14.73 -6.95 21.26
CA GLU A 115 -14.74 -8.07 20.31
C GLU A 115 -15.33 -9.33 20.97
N LYS A 116 -14.86 -9.70 22.17
CA LYS A 116 -15.43 -10.78 22.98
C LYS A 116 -16.91 -10.55 23.33
N ARG A 117 -17.29 -9.33 23.73
CA ARG A 117 -18.70 -9.01 24.04
C ARG A 117 -19.62 -9.09 22.83
N LYS A 118 -19.10 -8.85 21.61
CA LYS A 118 -19.84 -9.09 20.37
C LYS A 118 -20.02 -10.57 20.11
N GLU A 119 -18.95 -11.37 20.21
CA GLU A 119 -19.06 -12.84 20.10
C GLU A 119 -20.03 -13.43 21.13
N GLU A 120 -20.00 -12.95 22.38
CA GLU A 120 -20.91 -13.37 23.46
C GLU A 120 -22.37 -13.03 23.11
N HIS A 121 -22.64 -11.84 22.59
CA HIS A 121 -23.98 -11.41 22.16
C HIS A 121 -24.47 -12.17 20.91
N GLU A 122 -23.59 -12.41 19.93
CA GLU A 122 -23.89 -13.20 18.73
C GLU A 122 -24.20 -14.67 19.08
N ARG A 123 -23.47 -15.25 20.05
CA ARG A 123 -23.77 -16.59 20.59
C ARG A 123 -25.12 -16.63 21.32
N GLN A 124 -25.45 -15.60 22.12
CA GLN A 124 -26.74 -15.50 22.81
C GLN A 124 -27.91 -15.37 21.81
N LEU A 125 -27.77 -14.58 20.75
CA LEU A 125 -28.78 -14.50 19.69
C LEU A 125 -28.99 -15.86 19.00
N LEU A 126 -27.89 -16.56 18.66
CA LEU A 126 -27.95 -17.88 18.02
C LEU A 126 -28.57 -18.95 18.95
N GLU A 127 -28.35 -18.85 20.26
CA GLU A 127 -28.97 -19.73 21.25
C GLU A 127 -30.48 -19.47 21.39
N MET A 128 -30.89 -18.20 21.42
CA MET A 128 -32.29 -17.79 21.41
C MET A 128 -33.03 -18.21 20.12
N GLU A 129 -32.39 -18.08 18.97
CA GLU A 129 -32.93 -18.52 17.67
C GLU A 129 -33.16 -20.04 17.65
N ARG A 130 -32.17 -20.84 18.08
CA ARG A 130 -32.31 -22.30 18.24
C ARG A 130 -33.36 -22.69 19.27
N GLU A 131 -33.51 -21.92 20.35
CA GLU A 131 -34.60 -22.11 21.30
C GLU A 131 -35.95 -21.89 20.64
N GLU A 132 -36.14 -20.81 19.87
CA GLU A 132 -37.35 -20.54 19.10
C GLU A 132 -37.65 -21.63 18.06
N GLU A 133 -36.66 -22.09 17.29
CA GLU A 133 -36.82 -23.23 16.39
C GLU A 133 -37.26 -24.48 17.16
N SER A 134 -36.63 -24.78 18.30
CA SER A 134 -37.04 -25.91 19.15
C SER A 134 -38.48 -25.78 19.65
N ARG A 135 -38.93 -24.55 19.98
CA ARG A 135 -40.29 -24.25 20.42
C ARG A 135 -41.27 -24.41 19.26
N ARG A 136 -40.95 -23.94 18.05
CA ARG A 136 -41.76 -24.13 16.83
C ARG A 136 -41.91 -25.62 16.50
N MET A 137 -40.82 -26.40 16.53
CA MET A 137 -40.84 -27.86 16.32
C MET A 137 -41.62 -28.60 17.43
N LYS A 138 -41.56 -28.16 18.69
CA LYS A 138 -42.38 -28.72 19.79
C LYS A 138 -43.87 -28.42 19.56
N MET A 139 -44.23 -27.21 19.16
CA MET A 139 -45.62 -26.85 18.85
C MET A 139 -46.17 -27.66 17.66
N GLN A 140 -45.38 -27.85 16.60
CA GLN A 140 -45.75 -28.71 15.46
C GLN A 140 -46.01 -30.16 15.90
N LYS A 141 -45.12 -30.75 16.70
CA LYS A 141 -45.32 -32.10 17.27
C LYS A 141 -46.56 -32.19 18.17
N ILE A 142 -46.84 -31.16 18.96
CA ILE A 142 -48.06 -31.10 19.78
C ILE A 142 -49.32 -31.05 18.90
N THR A 143 -49.31 -30.32 17.77
CA THR A 143 -50.42 -30.34 16.81
C THR A 143 -50.55 -31.67 16.07
N GLU A 144 -49.44 -32.28 15.64
CA GLU A 144 -49.44 -33.62 15.00
C GLU A 144 -49.97 -34.69 15.95
N GLU A 145 -49.52 -34.70 17.21
CA GLU A 145 -50.04 -35.60 18.25
C GLU A 145 -51.52 -35.35 18.56
N ALA A 146 -51.97 -34.09 18.55
CA ALA A 146 -53.38 -33.76 18.76
C ALA A 146 -54.26 -34.25 17.60
N GLU A 147 -53.81 -34.10 16.35
CA GLU A 147 -54.49 -34.64 15.18
C GLU A 147 -54.51 -36.18 15.19
N GLN A 148 -53.39 -36.84 15.53
CA GLN A 148 -53.35 -38.29 15.71
C GLN A 148 -54.31 -38.77 16.80
N LYS A 149 -54.39 -38.06 17.94
CA LYS A 149 -55.34 -38.38 19.04
C LYS A 149 -56.80 -38.19 18.62
N ARG A 150 -57.10 -37.18 17.77
CA ARG A 150 -58.45 -37.00 17.19
C ARG A 150 -58.80 -38.09 16.17
N LEU A 151 -57.87 -38.45 15.29
CA LEU A 151 -58.06 -39.55 14.33
C LEU A 151 -58.22 -40.90 15.03
N ALA A 152 -57.46 -41.14 16.11
CA ALA A 152 -57.60 -42.35 16.93
C ALA A 152 -58.98 -42.41 17.60
N SER A 153 -59.44 -41.32 18.23
CA SER A 153 -60.76 -41.30 18.87
C SER A 153 -61.92 -41.41 17.86
N GLU A 154 -61.77 -40.85 16.65
CA GLU A 154 -62.75 -41.07 15.58
C GLU A 154 -62.74 -42.52 15.08
N TYR A 155 -61.56 -43.16 14.98
CA TYR A 155 -61.43 -44.56 14.62
C TYR A 155 -62.05 -45.48 15.68
N GLU A 156 -61.84 -45.19 16.96
CA GLU A 156 -62.50 -45.89 18.08
C GLU A 156 -64.01 -45.69 18.08
N GLN A 157 -64.51 -44.46 17.83
CA GLN A 157 -65.95 -44.23 17.67
C GLN A 157 -66.54 -45.01 16.50
N ARG A 158 -65.89 -45.03 15.33
CA ARG A 158 -66.30 -45.83 14.17
C ARG A 158 -66.23 -47.33 14.45
N LYS A 159 -65.24 -47.80 15.21
CA LYS A 159 -65.13 -49.20 15.66
C LYS A 159 -66.26 -49.56 16.64
N ASN A 160 -66.55 -48.69 17.60
CA ASN A 160 -67.63 -48.90 18.57
C ASN A 160 -69.00 -48.87 17.89
N GLN A 161 -69.22 -48.00 16.89
CA GLN A 161 -70.44 -48.03 16.06
C GLN A 161 -70.57 -49.32 15.24
N ARG A 162 -69.46 -49.89 14.74
CA ARG A 162 -69.48 -51.22 14.10
C ARG A 162 -69.82 -52.32 15.10
N ILE A 163 -69.21 -52.31 16.29
CA ILE A 163 -69.48 -53.29 17.35
C ILE A 163 -70.93 -53.18 17.83
N LEU A 164 -71.48 -51.98 17.99
CA LEU A 164 -72.88 -51.78 18.37
C LEU A 164 -73.84 -52.31 17.30
N ARG A 165 -73.56 -52.09 16.01
CA ARG A 165 -74.35 -52.69 14.92
C ARG A 165 -74.18 -54.20 14.84
N GLU A 166 -72.99 -54.73 15.09
CA GLU A 166 -72.75 -56.18 15.14
C GLU A 166 -73.48 -56.82 16.33
N ILE A 167 -73.57 -56.12 17.48
CA ILE A 167 -74.40 -56.53 18.62
C ILE A 167 -75.88 -56.44 18.27
N GLU A 168 -76.36 -55.35 17.68
CA GLU A 168 -77.75 -55.17 17.23
C GLU A 168 -78.16 -56.22 16.19
N GLU A 169 -77.29 -56.52 15.21
CA GLU A 169 -77.50 -57.59 14.22
C GLU A 169 -77.47 -58.98 14.86
N ARG A 170 -76.63 -59.22 15.88
CA ARG A 170 -76.63 -60.46 16.67
C ARG A 170 -77.87 -60.59 17.55
N GLU A 171 -78.30 -59.53 18.23
CA GLU A 171 -79.54 -59.50 19.03
C GLU A 171 -80.77 -59.70 18.14
N LEU A 172 -80.79 -59.14 16.92
CA LEU A 172 -81.81 -59.42 15.92
C LEU A 172 -81.74 -60.86 15.40
N GLN A 173 -80.55 -61.44 15.22
CA GLN A 173 -80.39 -62.85 14.85
C GLN A 173 -80.78 -63.80 16.00
N GLU A 174 -80.50 -63.47 17.25
CA GLU A 174 -80.88 -64.22 18.45
C GLU A 174 -82.38 -64.09 18.73
N ALA A 175 -82.98 -62.91 18.54
CA ALA A 175 -84.44 -62.73 18.57
C ALA A 175 -85.13 -63.49 17.44
N GLN A 176 -84.54 -63.52 16.23
CA GLN A 176 -85.01 -64.39 15.14
C GLN A 176 -84.78 -65.88 15.44
N ALA A 177 -83.73 -66.26 16.15
CA ALA A 177 -83.48 -67.63 16.57
C ALA A 177 -84.47 -68.09 17.66
N LEU A 178 -84.78 -67.23 18.64
CA LEU A 178 -85.80 -67.46 19.66
C LEU A 178 -87.22 -67.51 19.05
N LEU A 179 -87.52 -66.65 18.06
CA LEU A 179 -88.73 -66.79 17.24
C LEU A 179 -88.74 -68.10 16.45
N GLN A 180 -87.60 -68.53 15.90
CA GLN A 180 -87.48 -69.83 15.24
C GLN A 180 -87.55 -71.02 16.21
N GLU A 181 -87.17 -70.89 17.49
CA GLU A 181 -87.39 -71.91 18.52
C GLU A 181 -88.86 -71.98 18.95
N ALA A 182 -89.50 -70.83 19.18
CA ALA A 182 -90.95 -70.74 19.41
C ALA A 182 -91.75 -71.33 18.23
N VAL A 183 -91.29 -71.12 16.99
CA VAL A 183 -91.87 -71.71 15.76
C VAL A 183 -91.47 -73.18 15.58
N ARG A 184 -90.30 -73.64 16.04
CA ARG A 184 -89.95 -75.08 16.09
C ARG A 184 -90.87 -75.87 17.03
N GLY A 185 -91.50 -75.20 18.00
CA GLY A 185 -92.65 -75.75 18.74
C GLY A 185 -93.87 -76.10 17.87
N LYS A 186 -93.96 -75.60 16.62
CA LYS A 186 -95.09 -75.85 15.69
C LYS A 186 -94.66 -76.03 14.21
N LYS A 187 -94.47 -77.31 13.87
CA LYS A 187 -94.59 -77.97 12.54
C LYS A 187 -93.37 -78.04 11.61
N LYS A 188 -93.27 -79.22 10.98
CA LYS A 188 -92.37 -79.64 9.89
C LYS A 188 -92.48 -78.73 8.65
N GLY A 189 -91.39 -78.52 7.91
CA GLY A 189 -91.49 -78.10 6.50
C GLY A 189 -90.19 -77.72 5.78
N LYS A 190 -89.72 -78.59 4.87
CA LYS A 190 -88.73 -78.38 3.78
C LYS A 190 -87.31 -77.83 4.12
N LYS A 191 -86.31 -78.47 3.50
CA LYS A 191 -84.97 -77.92 3.27
C LYS A 191 -84.93 -77.18 1.93
N THR A 192 -84.06 -76.20 1.79
CA THR A 192 -83.27 -75.99 0.57
C THR A 192 -81.80 -75.85 0.98
N ILE A 193 -80.91 -76.42 0.19
CA ILE A 193 -79.45 -76.43 0.34
C ILE A 193 -78.90 -76.15 -1.07
N LEU A 194 -77.62 -75.76 -1.17
CA LEU A 194 -76.93 -75.30 -2.38
C LEU A 194 -77.22 -73.81 -2.65
N GLU A 195 -76.26 -73.02 -3.13
CA GLU A 195 -75.00 -73.41 -3.77
C GLU A 195 -73.76 -73.29 -2.88
N GLY A 196 -73.18 -74.43 -2.53
CA GLY A 196 -71.82 -74.52 -2.01
C GLY A 196 -70.84 -74.79 -3.14
N GLU A 197 -70.63 -73.82 -4.03
CA GLU A 197 -69.53 -73.90 -4.98
C GLU A 197 -68.19 -73.95 -4.22
N LYS A 198 -67.21 -74.71 -4.73
CA LYS A 198 -65.93 -74.91 -4.05
C LYS A 198 -65.05 -73.67 -4.20
N VAL A 199 -65.31 -72.65 -3.40
CA VAL A 199 -64.41 -71.50 -3.22
C VAL A 199 -63.13 -72.00 -2.56
N THR A 200 -62.20 -72.45 -3.39
CA THR A 200 -60.86 -72.90 -2.95
C THR A 200 -60.17 -71.76 -2.21
N LYS A 201 -59.30 -72.08 -1.25
CA LYS A 201 -58.55 -71.05 -0.52
C LYS A 201 -57.83 -70.07 -1.45
N GLN A 202 -57.42 -70.54 -2.64
CA GLN A 202 -56.86 -69.73 -3.72
C GLN A 202 -57.84 -68.67 -4.25
N THR A 203 -59.07 -69.04 -4.63
CA THR A 203 -60.06 -68.07 -5.17
C THR A 203 -60.49 -67.03 -4.13
N VAL A 204 -60.61 -67.39 -2.84
CA VAL A 204 -60.80 -66.41 -1.76
C VAL A 204 -59.63 -65.44 -1.67
N MET A 205 -58.39 -65.93 -1.72
CA MET A 205 -57.19 -65.09 -1.67
C MET A 205 -57.03 -64.21 -2.92
N GLU A 206 -57.49 -64.67 -4.09
CA GLU A 206 -57.48 -63.89 -5.33
C GLU A 206 -58.51 -62.77 -5.31
N LEU A 207 -59.74 -63.03 -4.86
CA LEU A 207 -60.76 -62.00 -4.68
C LEU A 207 -60.29 -60.92 -3.69
N ALA A 208 -59.79 -61.31 -2.51
CA ALA A 208 -59.24 -60.37 -1.52
C ALA A 208 -58.04 -59.57 -2.07
N ARG A 209 -57.23 -60.16 -2.96
CA ARG A 209 -56.10 -59.48 -3.63
C ARG A 209 -56.57 -58.50 -4.71
N ILE A 210 -57.65 -58.81 -5.42
CA ILE A 210 -58.31 -57.90 -6.37
C ILE A 210 -58.96 -56.73 -5.63
N GLU A 211 -59.57 -56.96 -4.48
CA GLU A 211 -60.14 -55.92 -3.61
C GLU A 211 -59.04 -54.99 -3.08
N GLN A 212 -57.94 -55.51 -2.52
CA GLN A 212 -56.79 -54.68 -2.11
C GLN A 212 -56.19 -53.86 -3.26
N LEU A 213 -56.20 -54.38 -4.50
CA LEU A 213 -55.76 -53.63 -5.68
C LEU A 213 -56.76 -52.51 -6.05
N ARG A 214 -58.07 -52.74 -5.92
CA ARG A 214 -59.11 -51.72 -6.11
C ARG A 214 -59.02 -50.62 -5.04
N GLU A 215 -58.89 -50.99 -3.76
CA GLU A 215 -58.69 -50.04 -2.66
C GLU A 215 -57.48 -49.14 -2.89
N ARG A 216 -56.34 -49.72 -3.32
CA ARG A 216 -55.13 -48.96 -3.67
C ARG A 216 -55.39 -47.99 -4.82
N GLN A 217 -56.03 -48.43 -5.90
CA GLN A 217 -56.38 -47.56 -7.03
C GLN A 217 -57.38 -46.45 -6.64
N GLU A 218 -58.29 -46.71 -5.70
CA GLU A 218 -59.17 -45.67 -5.17
C GLU A 218 -58.43 -44.66 -4.29
N MET A 219 -57.53 -45.13 -3.42
CA MET A 219 -56.69 -44.26 -2.60
C MET A 219 -55.76 -43.42 -3.47
N GLU A 220 -55.21 -43.99 -4.53
CA GLU A 220 -54.44 -43.25 -5.54
C GLU A 220 -55.29 -42.18 -6.23
N LYS A 221 -56.52 -42.51 -6.67
CA LYS A 221 -57.47 -41.52 -7.24
C LYS A 221 -57.86 -40.43 -6.23
N LYS A 222 -57.94 -40.75 -4.93
CA LYS A 222 -58.17 -39.77 -3.84
C LYS A 222 -56.95 -38.84 -3.66
N LEU A 223 -55.74 -39.39 -3.66
CA LEU A 223 -54.49 -38.61 -3.61
C LEU A 223 -54.29 -37.73 -4.86
N GLN A 224 -54.57 -38.23 -6.06
CA GLN A 224 -54.52 -37.45 -7.30
C GLN A 224 -55.55 -36.30 -7.33
N LYS A 225 -56.71 -36.45 -6.67
CA LYS A 225 -57.67 -35.36 -6.46
C LYS A 225 -57.14 -34.33 -5.46
N LEU A 226 -56.58 -34.79 -4.34
CA LEU A 226 -55.99 -33.93 -3.31
C LEU A 226 -54.83 -33.08 -3.85
N ALA A 227 -53.92 -33.68 -4.63
CA ALA A 227 -52.84 -32.97 -5.32
C ALA A 227 -53.39 -31.83 -6.19
N LYS A 228 -54.40 -32.11 -7.02
CA LYS A 228 -55.05 -31.08 -7.87
C LYS A 228 -55.71 -29.98 -7.05
N THR A 229 -56.35 -30.30 -5.91
CA THR A 229 -56.91 -29.25 -5.03
C THR A 229 -55.82 -28.40 -4.37
N MET A 230 -54.66 -28.98 -4.05
CA MET A 230 -53.51 -28.21 -3.57
C MET A 230 -52.95 -27.30 -4.68
N ASP A 231 -52.80 -27.79 -5.91
CA ASP A 231 -52.36 -26.99 -7.05
C ASP A 231 -53.30 -25.79 -7.31
N TYR A 232 -54.62 -25.99 -7.20
CA TYR A 232 -55.60 -24.91 -7.34
C TYR A 232 -55.55 -23.90 -6.17
N LEU A 233 -55.39 -24.36 -4.93
CA LEU A 233 -55.21 -23.47 -3.77
C LEU A 233 -53.91 -22.67 -3.87
N GLU A 234 -52.81 -23.30 -4.28
CA GLU A 234 -51.52 -22.62 -4.49
C GLU A 234 -51.55 -21.70 -5.73
N ARG A 235 -52.41 -21.95 -6.72
CA ARG A 235 -52.67 -20.99 -7.80
C ARG A 235 -53.43 -19.77 -7.28
N ALA A 236 -54.56 -19.98 -6.60
CA ALA A 236 -55.36 -18.89 -6.03
C ALA A 236 -54.54 -18.00 -5.07
N LYS A 237 -53.71 -18.59 -4.19
CA LYS A 237 -52.78 -17.83 -3.34
C LYS A 237 -51.81 -16.94 -4.13
N ARG A 238 -51.34 -17.38 -5.31
CA ARG A 238 -50.45 -16.60 -6.18
C ARG A 238 -51.21 -15.51 -6.94
N GLU A 239 -52.43 -15.80 -7.38
CA GLU A 239 -53.30 -14.83 -8.06
C GLU A 239 -53.72 -13.69 -7.11
N GLU A 240 -54.01 -13.98 -5.84
CA GLU A 240 -54.29 -12.99 -4.78
C GLU A 240 -53.03 -12.22 -4.32
N SER A 241 -51.86 -12.86 -4.26
CA SER A 241 -50.63 -12.19 -3.79
C SER A 241 -49.88 -11.41 -4.87
N ALA A 242 -50.03 -11.74 -6.15
CA ALA A 242 -49.45 -11.00 -7.27
C ALA A 242 -49.76 -9.48 -7.25
N PRO A 243 -51.04 -9.02 -7.14
CA PRO A 243 -51.34 -7.59 -7.10
C PRO A 243 -50.78 -6.90 -5.84
N LEU A 244 -50.68 -7.60 -4.71
CA LEU A 244 -50.07 -7.06 -3.49
C LEU A 244 -48.55 -6.88 -3.63
N VAL A 245 -47.87 -7.84 -4.26
CA VAL A 245 -46.44 -7.74 -4.59
C VAL A 245 -46.18 -6.62 -5.60
N GLU A 246 -47.03 -6.50 -6.63
CA GLU A 246 -46.96 -5.39 -7.58
C GLU A 246 -47.19 -4.02 -6.92
N ALA A 247 -48.16 -3.90 -6.01
CA ALA A 247 -48.44 -2.66 -5.28
C ALA A 247 -47.26 -2.27 -4.39
N ALA A 248 -46.71 -3.21 -3.62
CA ALA A 248 -45.53 -2.98 -2.78
C ALA A 248 -44.28 -2.62 -3.61
N PHE A 249 -44.13 -3.20 -4.82
CA PHE A 249 -43.06 -2.83 -5.75
C PHE A 249 -43.24 -1.42 -6.32
N LYS A 250 -44.46 -1.04 -6.70
CA LYS A 250 -44.79 0.32 -7.19
C LYS A 250 -44.58 1.37 -6.09
N GLU A 251 -45.01 1.11 -4.86
CA GLU A 251 -44.70 1.95 -3.69
C GLU A 251 -43.19 2.09 -3.45
N ARG A 252 -42.43 1.00 -3.58
CA ARG A 252 -40.98 1.04 -3.43
C ARG A 252 -40.35 1.92 -4.50
N LEU A 253 -40.74 1.79 -5.76
CA LEU A 253 -40.21 2.62 -6.84
C LEU A 253 -40.44 4.12 -6.59
N VAL A 254 -41.63 4.53 -6.11
CA VAL A 254 -41.90 5.93 -5.77
C VAL A 254 -41.01 6.39 -4.60
N LYS A 255 -40.88 5.59 -3.52
CA LYS A 255 -40.02 5.92 -2.38
C LYS A 255 -38.54 6.00 -2.77
N GLU A 256 -38.09 5.14 -3.68
CA GLU A 256 -36.72 5.12 -4.21
C GLU A 256 -36.44 6.32 -5.13
N GLN A 257 -37.43 6.74 -5.93
CA GLN A 257 -37.39 7.99 -6.71
C GLN A 257 -37.34 9.24 -5.81
N GLU A 258 -38.23 9.35 -4.81
CA GLU A 258 -38.21 10.48 -3.87
C GLU A 258 -36.90 10.58 -3.09
N LEU A 259 -36.31 9.45 -2.68
CA LEU A 259 -35.02 9.42 -2.00
C LEU A 259 -33.90 9.90 -2.92
N HIS A 260 -33.85 9.38 -4.16
CA HIS A 260 -32.88 9.83 -5.16
C HIS A 260 -33.02 11.33 -5.46
N GLU A 261 -34.24 11.86 -5.62
CA GLU A 261 -34.45 13.30 -5.83
C GLU A 261 -33.98 14.14 -4.64
N ARG A 262 -34.22 13.70 -3.40
CA ARG A 262 -33.73 14.36 -2.18
C ARG A 262 -32.20 14.32 -2.08
N GLU A 263 -31.57 13.20 -2.45
CA GLU A 263 -30.10 13.07 -2.47
C GLU A 263 -29.46 13.96 -3.55
N GLN A 264 -30.03 14.00 -4.75
CA GLN A 264 -29.60 14.91 -5.83
C GLN A 264 -29.75 16.39 -5.42
N GLN A 265 -30.86 16.76 -4.77
CA GLN A 265 -31.05 18.12 -4.24
C GLN A 265 -29.99 18.47 -3.19
N GLN A 266 -29.70 17.56 -2.24
CA GLN A 266 -28.67 17.76 -1.22
C GLN A 266 -27.26 17.84 -1.83
N GLU A 267 -26.91 17.04 -2.83
CA GLU A 267 -25.61 17.14 -3.52
C GLU A 267 -25.48 18.47 -4.29
N ILE A 268 -26.54 18.92 -4.97
CA ILE A 268 -26.58 20.22 -5.64
C ILE A 268 -26.43 21.38 -4.63
N GLU A 269 -27.10 21.31 -3.47
CA GLU A 269 -26.97 22.32 -2.42
C GLU A 269 -25.56 22.34 -1.80
N LEU A 270 -24.99 21.18 -1.47
CA LEU A 270 -23.62 21.07 -0.96
C LEU A 270 -22.59 21.53 -2.00
N SER A 271 -22.82 21.26 -3.28
CA SER A 271 -21.99 21.73 -4.40
C SER A 271 -22.04 23.27 -4.51
N ARG A 272 -23.23 23.87 -4.45
CA ARG A 272 -23.41 25.34 -4.40
C ARG A 272 -22.73 25.95 -3.19
N GLN A 273 -22.92 25.39 -1.99
CA GLN A 273 -22.28 25.88 -0.76
C GLN A 273 -20.74 25.82 -0.83
N ARG A 274 -20.17 24.75 -1.39
CA ARG A 274 -18.71 24.63 -1.65
C ARG A 274 -18.26 25.70 -2.63
N HIS A 275 -18.90 25.80 -3.79
CA HIS A 275 -18.58 26.81 -4.82
C HIS A 275 -18.65 28.25 -4.27
N ASP A 276 -19.66 28.58 -3.47
CA ASP A 276 -19.78 29.89 -2.83
C ASP A 276 -18.73 30.14 -1.75
N GLY A 277 -18.23 29.07 -1.11
CA GLY A 277 -17.03 29.11 -0.25
C GLY A 277 -15.77 29.37 -1.06
N ASP A 278 -15.53 28.58 -2.11
CA ASP A 278 -14.39 28.69 -3.01
C ASP A 278 -14.33 30.06 -3.70
N LEU A 279 -15.47 30.66 -4.06
CA LEU A 279 -15.53 32.03 -4.57
C LEU A 279 -15.14 33.07 -3.51
N LYS A 280 -15.55 32.91 -2.25
CA LYS A 280 -15.15 33.81 -1.15
C LYS A 280 -13.66 33.68 -0.85
N GLU A 281 -13.13 32.46 -0.85
CA GLU A 281 -11.69 32.19 -0.69
C GLU A 281 -10.87 32.73 -1.87
N LYS A 282 -11.31 32.51 -3.12
CA LYS A 282 -10.71 33.08 -4.33
C LYS A 282 -10.68 34.60 -4.26
N ASN A 283 -11.79 35.25 -3.92
CA ASN A 283 -11.86 36.72 -3.80
C ASN A 283 -10.99 37.27 -2.65
N ARG A 284 -10.75 36.49 -1.58
CA ARG A 284 -9.79 36.79 -0.52
C ARG A 284 -8.34 36.64 -1.00
N LEU A 285 -8.03 35.56 -1.72
CA LEU A 285 -6.69 35.22 -2.19
C LEU A 285 -6.21 36.06 -3.38
N VAL A 286 -7.13 36.52 -4.25
CA VAL A 286 -6.83 37.44 -5.38
C VAL A 286 -6.15 38.71 -4.88
N ARG A 287 -6.54 39.25 -3.72
CA ARG A 287 -5.89 40.42 -3.07
C ARG A 287 -4.40 40.19 -2.73
N MET A 288 -3.94 38.94 -2.71
CA MET A 288 -2.55 38.56 -2.48
C MET A 288 -1.86 37.97 -3.72
N ALA A 289 -2.55 37.85 -4.86
CA ALA A 289 -2.01 37.24 -6.07
C ALA A 289 -0.83 38.03 -6.64
N GLU A 290 -0.96 39.36 -6.73
CA GLU A 290 0.12 40.26 -7.17
C GLU A 290 1.33 40.20 -6.23
N ASN A 291 1.08 40.25 -4.91
CA ASN A 291 2.12 40.11 -3.89
C ASN A 291 2.86 38.75 -3.98
N LYS A 292 2.14 37.66 -4.28
CA LYS A 292 2.72 36.35 -4.56
C LYS A 292 3.61 36.39 -5.81
N VAL A 293 3.16 37.00 -6.91
CA VAL A 293 3.95 37.12 -8.15
C VAL A 293 5.22 37.93 -7.91
N ILE A 294 5.13 39.10 -7.27
CA ILE A 294 6.27 39.96 -6.94
C ILE A 294 7.28 39.23 -6.04
N PHE A 295 6.81 38.46 -5.05
CA PHE A 295 7.68 37.64 -4.20
C PHE A 295 8.32 36.47 -4.97
N GLN A 296 7.54 35.76 -5.79
CA GLN A 296 8.00 34.64 -6.61
C GLN A 296 9.07 35.11 -7.61
N GLU A 297 8.85 36.23 -8.31
CA GLU A 297 9.86 36.86 -9.14
C GLU A 297 11.13 37.22 -8.37
N ARG A 298 11.00 37.82 -7.17
CA ARG A 298 12.15 38.19 -6.33
C ARG A 298 12.97 36.96 -5.92
N VAL A 299 12.32 35.82 -5.66
CA VAL A 299 12.99 34.54 -5.37
C VAL A 299 13.62 33.95 -6.64
N MET A 300 12.92 33.97 -7.78
CA MET A 300 13.43 33.45 -9.05
C MET A 300 14.63 34.26 -9.56
N LYS A 301 14.56 35.59 -9.54
CA LYS A 301 15.68 36.50 -9.90
C LYS A 301 16.93 36.25 -9.04
N ARG A 302 16.76 35.97 -7.74
CA ARG A 302 17.88 35.55 -6.86
C ARG A 302 18.45 34.18 -7.24
N ARG A 303 17.59 33.19 -7.50
CA ARG A 303 18.02 31.84 -7.92
C ARG A 303 18.70 31.83 -9.28
N GLN A 304 18.24 32.66 -10.21
CA GLN A 304 18.86 32.89 -11.52
C GLN A 304 20.25 33.50 -11.35
N ALA A 305 20.38 34.61 -10.59
CA ALA A 305 21.69 35.22 -10.33
C ALA A 305 22.70 34.26 -9.70
N GLU A 306 22.30 33.40 -8.75
CA GLU A 306 23.18 32.36 -8.19
C GLU A 306 23.50 31.25 -9.20
N TYR A 307 22.53 30.79 -9.99
CA TYR A 307 22.76 29.83 -11.06
C TYR A 307 23.74 30.36 -12.11
N ASP A 308 23.56 31.62 -12.54
CA ASP A 308 24.41 32.29 -13.53
C ASP A 308 25.83 32.51 -12.99
N ARG A 309 25.99 32.85 -11.69
CA ARG A 309 27.30 32.90 -11.00
C ARG A 309 28.00 31.54 -11.01
N LEU A 310 27.30 30.47 -10.62
CA LEU A 310 27.86 29.11 -10.65
C LEU A 310 28.15 28.65 -12.09
N ARG A 311 27.38 29.13 -13.08
CA ARG A 311 27.62 28.86 -14.49
C ARG A 311 28.85 29.60 -15.01
N THR A 312 29.03 30.89 -14.75
CA THR A 312 30.24 31.62 -15.19
C THR A 312 31.48 31.04 -14.53
N GLN A 313 31.44 30.72 -13.25
CA GLN A 313 32.55 30.03 -12.55
C GLN A 313 32.92 28.70 -13.21
N ARG A 314 31.94 27.88 -13.61
CA ARG A 314 32.20 26.62 -14.35
C ARG A 314 32.77 26.88 -15.73
N GLU A 315 32.23 27.85 -16.47
CA GLU A 315 32.76 28.23 -17.79
C GLU A 315 34.19 28.78 -17.68
N GLU A 316 34.51 29.54 -16.62
CA GLU A 316 35.85 30.04 -16.31
C GLU A 316 36.81 28.92 -15.94
N GLN A 317 36.41 27.97 -15.09
CA GLN A 317 37.19 26.76 -14.78
C GLN A 317 37.50 25.94 -16.04
N ILE A 318 36.49 25.74 -16.91
CA ILE A 318 36.68 25.05 -18.20
C ILE A 318 37.61 25.83 -19.12
N ARG A 319 37.53 27.17 -19.16
CA ARG A 319 38.45 28.02 -19.94
C ARG A 319 39.88 27.95 -19.40
N GLN A 320 40.06 27.97 -18.07
CA GLN A 320 41.36 27.81 -17.40
C GLN A 320 41.98 26.44 -17.67
N GLU A 321 41.19 25.35 -17.56
CA GLU A 321 41.67 24.01 -17.87
C GLU A 321 42.02 23.87 -19.36
N LEU A 322 41.23 24.46 -20.26
CA LEU A 322 41.54 24.50 -21.69
C LEU A 322 42.83 25.30 -21.98
N GLN A 323 43.08 26.38 -21.24
CA GLN A 323 44.33 27.16 -21.34
C GLN A 323 45.53 26.37 -20.79
N ALA A 324 45.41 25.72 -19.64
CA ALA A 324 46.43 24.85 -19.08
C ALA A 324 46.77 23.71 -20.05
N ARG A 325 45.76 22.97 -20.55
CA ARG A 325 45.93 21.92 -21.56
C ARG A 325 46.55 22.43 -22.89
N LYS A 326 46.38 23.72 -23.24
CA LYS A 326 47.10 24.34 -24.38
C LYS A 326 48.57 24.59 -24.04
N GLN A 327 48.85 25.19 -22.89
CA GLN A 327 50.22 25.45 -22.40
C GLN A 327 51.01 24.14 -22.23
N GLU A 328 50.41 23.09 -21.66
CA GLU A 328 50.98 21.74 -21.58
C GLU A 328 51.34 21.20 -22.97
N ARG A 329 50.45 21.32 -23.95
CA ARG A 329 50.72 20.89 -25.34
C ARG A 329 51.88 21.68 -25.95
N GLU A 330 52.02 22.97 -25.66
CA GLU A 330 53.15 23.77 -26.10
C GLU A 330 54.46 23.40 -25.39
N ILE A 331 54.43 23.19 -24.07
CA ILE A 331 55.57 22.74 -23.28
C ILE A 331 56.02 21.35 -23.76
N LEU A 332 55.10 20.44 -24.04
CA LEU A 332 55.39 19.11 -24.59
C LEU A 332 55.94 19.19 -26.02
N ARG A 333 55.44 20.12 -26.87
CA ARG A 333 56.03 20.39 -28.19
C ARG A 333 57.46 20.91 -28.08
N LYS A 334 57.71 21.91 -27.21
CA LYS A 334 59.04 22.48 -26.94
C LYS A 334 60.00 21.42 -26.38
N ARG A 335 59.58 20.63 -25.38
CA ARG A 335 60.37 19.51 -24.83
C ARG A 335 60.68 18.44 -25.87
N LYS A 336 59.72 18.05 -26.72
CA LYS A 336 59.97 17.10 -27.83
C LYS A 336 60.94 17.66 -28.86
N PHE A 337 60.85 18.96 -29.18
CA PHE A 337 61.79 19.61 -30.08
C PHE A 337 63.22 19.56 -29.53
N PHE A 338 63.44 19.99 -28.28
CA PHE A 338 64.76 19.91 -27.64
C PHE A 338 65.30 18.47 -27.54
N LEU A 339 64.45 17.49 -27.20
CA LEU A 339 64.87 16.08 -27.19
C LEU A 339 65.31 15.58 -28.56
N ILE A 340 64.66 16.02 -29.65
CA ILE A 340 65.04 15.67 -31.02
C ILE A 340 66.33 16.39 -31.44
N GLU A 341 66.59 17.62 -30.97
CA GLU A 341 67.85 18.32 -31.23
C GLU A 341 69.03 17.70 -30.46
N GLU A 342 68.86 17.37 -29.18
CA GLU A 342 69.87 16.69 -28.39
C GLU A 342 70.15 15.27 -28.90
N GLN A 343 69.12 14.52 -29.31
CA GLN A 343 69.31 13.22 -29.99
C GLN A 343 70.14 13.37 -31.27
N LYS A 344 69.89 14.41 -32.09
CA LYS A 344 70.71 14.69 -33.29
C LYS A 344 72.14 15.11 -32.96
N ARG A 345 72.39 15.77 -31.82
CA ARG A 345 73.74 16.07 -31.34
C ARG A 345 74.48 14.81 -30.92
N CYS A 346 73.87 14.02 -30.03
CA CYS A 346 74.46 12.74 -29.60
C CYS A 346 74.65 11.76 -30.77
N GLU A 347 73.75 11.72 -31.76
CA GLU A 347 73.96 10.94 -32.99
C GLU A 347 75.16 11.43 -33.81
N ARG A 348 75.38 12.74 -33.89
CA ARG A 348 76.56 13.29 -34.56
C ARG A 348 77.84 12.96 -33.81
N GLU A 349 77.86 13.21 -32.50
CA GLU A 349 79.00 12.89 -31.64
C GLU A 349 79.32 11.39 -31.64
N ALA A 350 78.29 10.53 -31.67
CA ALA A 350 78.45 9.08 -31.80
C ALA A 350 79.06 8.69 -33.16
N ARG A 351 78.59 9.26 -34.28
CA ARG A 351 79.17 9.02 -35.61
C ARG A 351 80.61 9.54 -35.73
N GLU A 352 80.90 10.70 -35.13
CA GLU A 352 82.25 11.28 -35.08
C GLU A 352 83.18 10.46 -34.17
N ALA A 353 82.67 9.85 -33.09
CA ALA A 353 83.40 8.92 -32.24
C ALA A 353 83.58 7.52 -32.87
N GLU A 354 82.60 7.04 -33.63
CA GLU A 354 82.67 5.80 -34.40
C GLU A 354 83.72 5.91 -35.52
N ALA A 355 83.74 7.03 -36.26
CA ALA A 355 84.78 7.34 -37.23
C ALA A 355 86.18 7.35 -36.59
N ARG A 356 86.34 7.97 -35.40
CA ARG A 356 87.61 7.94 -34.65
C ARG A 356 88.00 6.54 -34.19
N ARG A 357 87.03 5.69 -33.78
CA ARG A 357 87.29 4.29 -33.42
C ARG A 357 87.77 3.47 -34.62
N ILE A 358 87.19 3.68 -35.80
CA ILE A 358 87.63 3.04 -37.04
C ILE A 358 89.06 3.50 -37.38
N GLU A 359 89.39 4.78 -37.21
CA GLU A 359 90.75 5.29 -37.42
C GLU A 359 91.76 4.75 -36.38
N GLU A 360 91.38 4.67 -35.10
CA GLU A 360 92.20 4.03 -34.06
C GLU A 360 92.42 2.54 -34.31
N GLU A 361 91.40 1.82 -34.76
CA GLU A 361 91.53 0.41 -35.14
C GLU A 361 92.43 0.23 -36.36
N GLU A 362 92.35 1.11 -37.36
CA GLU A 362 93.30 1.10 -38.48
C GLU A 362 94.73 1.37 -38.01
N ARG A 363 94.94 2.35 -37.11
CA ARG A 363 96.26 2.64 -36.53
C ARG A 363 96.80 1.44 -35.75
N ARG A 364 95.99 0.78 -34.91
CA ARG A 364 96.36 -0.45 -34.19
C ARG A 364 96.68 -1.61 -35.14
N LYS A 365 95.90 -1.81 -36.21
CA LYS A 365 96.16 -2.84 -37.24
C LYS A 365 97.48 -2.58 -37.98
N LYS A 366 97.84 -1.31 -38.23
CA LYS A 366 99.13 -0.90 -38.81
C LYS A 366 100.29 -1.14 -37.83
N GLU A 367 100.14 -0.77 -36.55
CA GLU A 367 101.13 -1.08 -35.51
C GLU A 367 101.34 -2.59 -35.29
N GLU A 368 100.28 -3.40 -35.31
CA GLU A 368 100.39 -4.85 -35.22
C GLU A 368 101.10 -5.47 -36.43
N ALA A 369 100.86 -4.94 -37.64
CA ALA A 369 101.56 -5.37 -38.84
C ALA A 369 103.07 -5.05 -38.75
N GLU A 370 103.43 -3.85 -38.28
CA GLU A 370 104.82 -3.49 -38.01
C GLU A 370 105.47 -4.36 -36.93
N ARG A 371 104.75 -4.69 -35.84
CA ARG A 371 105.27 -5.55 -34.77
C ARG A 371 105.49 -6.99 -35.25
N LYS A 372 104.63 -7.51 -36.14
CA LYS A 372 104.81 -8.81 -36.80
C LYS A 372 106.04 -8.79 -37.72
N ALA A 373 106.13 -7.81 -38.63
CA ALA A 373 107.29 -7.64 -39.51
C ALA A 373 108.63 -7.54 -38.76
N LYS A 374 108.67 -6.85 -37.61
CA LYS A 374 109.87 -6.73 -36.76
C LYS A 374 110.25 -8.04 -36.06
N LEU A 375 109.29 -8.93 -35.77
CA LEU A 375 109.57 -10.28 -35.28
C LEU A 375 110.07 -11.20 -36.41
N ASP A 376 109.47 -11.10 -37.60
CA ASP A 376 109.88 -11.86 -38.78
C ASP A 376 111.31 -11.48 -39.21
N GLU A 377 111.68 -10.20 -39.20
CA GLU A 377 113.03 -9.72 -39.51
C GLU A 377 114.09 -10.26 -38.53
N ILE A 378 113.74 -10.44 -37.25
CA ILE A 378 114.62 -11.07 -36.26
C ILE A 378 114.78 -12.56 -36.54
N ALA A 379 113.69 -13.25 -36.90
CA ALA A 379 113.72 -14.67 -37.27
C ALA A 379 114.52 -14.92 -38.56
N GLU A 380 114.45 -14.03 -39.55
CA GLU A 380 115.28 -14.13 -40.76
C GLU A 380 116.76 -13.92 -40.46
N LYS A 381 117.11 -12.95 -39.59
CA LYS A 381 118.51 -12.71 -39.17
C LYS A 381 119.09 -13.85 -38.31
N GLN A 382 118.24 -14.64 -37.65
CA GLN A 382 118.66 -15.90 -37.03
C GLN A 382 118.88 -16.98 -38.09
N ARG A 383 117.90 -17.22 -38.98
CA ARG A 383 117.99 -18.19 -40.08
C ARG A 383 119.15 -17.95 -41.05
N GLN A 384 119.55 -16.70 -41.28
CA GLN A 384 120.72 -16.37 -42.08
C GLN A 384 122.03 -16.83 -41.41
N LYS A 385 122.18 -16.58 -40.10
CA LYS A 385 123.34 -17.05 -39.31
C LYS A 385 123.38 -18.57 -39.19
N GLU A 386 122.23 -19.20 -39.02
CA GLU A 386 122.11 -20.67 -39.06
C GLU A 386 122.57 -21.21 -40.41
N ARG A 387 122.14 -20.62 -41.54
CA ARG A 387 122.56 -21.03 -42.89
C ARG A 387 124.06 -20.83 -43.15
N GLU A 388 124.68 -19.75 -42.68
CA GLU A 388 126.14 -19.54 -42.83
C GLU A 388 126.97 -20.55 -42.03
N ILE A 389 126.46 -20.99 -40.87
CA ILE A 389 127.06 -22.05 -40.06
C ILE A 389 126.77 -23.42 -40.68
N GLU A 390 125.57 -23.63 -41.22
CA GLU A 390 125.13 -24.88 -41.85
C GLU A 390 125.80 -25.13 -43.21
N GLU A 391 126.13 -24.11 -44.00
CA GLU A 391 126.98 -24.23 -45.22
C GLU A 391 128.40 -24.69 -44.87
N LYS A 392 129.03 -24.05 -43.87
CA LYS A 392 130.37 -24.43 -43.38
C LYS A 392 130.37 -25.81 -42.73
N ALA A 393 129.29 -26.17 -42.03
CA ALA A 393 129.09 -27.51 -41.50
C ALA A 393 128.79 -28.54 -42.60
N ARG A 394 128.04 -28.19 -43.66
CA ARG A 394 127.75 -29.07 -44.81
C ARG A 394 129.03 -29.55 -45.47
N LEU A 395 129.95 -28.64 -45.77
CA LEU A 395 131.27 -28.96 -46.33
C LEU A 395 132.12 -29.90 -45.44
N GLN A 396 131.84 -29.98 -44.14
CA GLN A 396 132.47 -30.93 -43.20
C GLN A 396 131.61 -32.18 -42.93
N ARG A 397 130.31 -32.15 -43.20
CA ARG A 397 129.32 -33.19 -42.85
C ARG A 397 128.92 -34.06 -44.04
N GLU A 398 129.14 -33.58 -45.26
CA GLU A 398 129.17 -34.41 -46.48
C GLU A 398 130.29 -35.46 -46.42
N ALA A 399 131.35 -35.22 -45.63
CA ALA A 399 132.40 -36.19 -45.33
C ALA A 399 132.00 -37.27 -44.31
N LEU A 400 130.88 -37.13 -43.57
CA LEU A 400 130.42 -38.08 -42.54
C LEU A 400 128.87 -38.16 -42.49
N LEU A 401 128.29 -38.90 -43.44
CA LEU A 401 126.85 -39.07 -43.60
C LEU A 401 126.21 -40.09 -42.63
N GLY A 402 125.17 -39.67 -41.91
CA GLY A 402 124.22 -40.52 -41.16
C GLY A 402 123.74 -39.90 -39.83
N ARG A 403 122.63 -40.31 -39.19
CA ARG A 403 121.46 -41.12 -39.64
C ARG A 403 120.33 -41.02 -38.58
N THR A 404 119.09 -40.64 -38.96
CA THR A 404 117.85 -40.63 -38.11
C THR A 404 117.93 -39.66 -36.87
N VAL A 405 116.94 -39.43 -35.99
CA VAL A 405 115.70 -40.12 -35.54
C VAL A 405 114.52 -39.13 -35.30
N GLU A 406 113.32 -39.69 -35.11
CA GLU A 406 111.95 -39.17 -34.89
C GLU A 406 111.58 -38.67 -33.45
N PRO A 407 110.36 -38.07 -33.24
CA PRO A 407 109.79 -37.55 -31.96
C PRO A 407 108.81 -38.60 -31.29
N PRO A 408 107.68 -38.33 -30.53
CA PRO A 408 107.03 -37.10 -29.97
C PRO A 408 106.32 -37.21 -28.55
N ARG A 409 105.52 -36.18 -28.18
CA ARG A 409 104.18 -36.21 -27.48
C ARG A 409 104.06 -35.86 -25.94
N PRO A 410 102.86 -35.80 -25.25
CA PRO A 410 102.38 -34.60 -24.50
C PRO A 410 101.78 -34.82 -23.06
N LEU A 411 101.09 -33.83 -22.42
CA LEU A 411 99.82 -33.92 -21.60
C LEU A 411 99.46 -32.64 -20.74
N GLU A 412 98.31 -32.65 -20.01
CA GLU A 412 97.63 -31.56 -19.23
C GLU A 412 97.56 -31.84 -17.66
N PRO A 413 96.56 -31.45 -16.79
CA PRO A 413 95.61 -30.29 -16.78
C PRO A 413 95.28 -29.31 -15.56
N PRO A 414 95.23 -29.60 -14.22
CA PRO A 414 93.92 -29.44 -13.50
C PRO A 414 93.80 -28.64 -12.13
N VAL A 415 92.57 -28.13 -11.85
CA VAL A 415 91.85 -27.91 -10.53
C VAL A 415 92.22 -26.69 -9.62
N GLY A 416 91.32 -26.01 -8.86
CA GLY A 416 89.87 -26.19 -8.48
C GLY A 416 89.04 -24.87 -8.48
N ALA A 417 88.08 -24.50 -7.58
CA ALA A 417 87.47 -25.06 -6.34
C ALA A 417 86.11 -24.35 -5.97
N ARG A 418 85.56 -24.51 -4.73
CA ARG A 418 84.35 -23.84 -4.12
C ARG A 418 84.48 -23.76 -2.56
N PRO A 419 83.57 -23.25 -1.66
CA PRO A 419 82.10 -23.01 -1.65
C PRO A 419 81.70 -21.47 -1.72
N VAL A 420 80.68 -20.80 -1.13
CA VAL A 420 79.60 -21.03 -0.09
C VAL A 420 78.33 -20.13 -0.36
N GLU A 421 77.26 -20.26 0.46
CA GLU A 421 75.87 -19.66 0.37
C GLU A 421 75.31 -19.43 1.83
N PRO A 422 74.02 -19.07 2.20
CA PRO A 422 72.72 -18.90 1.49
C PRO A 422 71.76 -17.75 2.06
N VAL A 423 70.44 -18.02 2.25
CA VAL A 423 69.30 -17.27 2.92
C VAL A 423 68.35 -16.33 2.10
N ALA A 424 67.32 -16.95 1.51
CA ALA A 424 65.86 -16.62 1.55
C ALA A 424 65.17 -15.49 0.70
N VAL A 425 64.48 -15.95 -0.36
CA VAL A 425 63.16 -15.54 -0.95
C VAL A 425 62.67 -14.08 -1.04
N ALA A 426 62.45 -13.62 -2.29
CA ALA A 426 61.10 -13.39 -2.88
C ALA A 426 61.17 -13.43 -4.43
N ALA A 427 60.06 -13.64 -5.14
CA ALA A 427 60.05 -14.14 -6.54
C ALA A 427 59.81 -13.10 -7.67
N ALA A 428 60.19 -13.51 -8.89
CA ALA A 428 60.28 -12.74 -10.14
C ALA A 428 58.93 -12.56 -10.91
N PRO A 429 58.88 -11.78 -12.02
CA PRO A 429 57.62 -11.27 -12.61
C PRO A 429 57.09 -12.08 -13.81
N THR A 430 55.95 -11.67 -14.38
CA THR A 430 55.43 -12.13 -15.68
C THR A 430 55.06 -10.96 -16.63
N PRO A 431 55.18 -11.12 -17.96
CA PRO A 431 54.99 -10.05 -18.94
C PRO A 431 53.58 -9.98 -19.56
N SER A 432 53.28 -8.86 -20.21
CA SER A 432 51.99 -8.56 -20.84
C SER A 432 51.82 -9.18 -22.25
N LYS A 433 50.56 -9.50 -22.61
CA LYS A 433 50.11 -9.69 -24.00
C LYS A 433 48.74 -9.03 -24.19
N TYR A 434 48.46 -8.55 -25.40
CA TYR A 434 47.31 -7.71 -25.76
C TYR A 434 46.53 -8.34 -26.94
N VAL A 435 45.19 -8.36 -26.88
CA VAL A 435 44.30 -8.80 -27.97
C VAL A 435 43.01 -7.93 -28.00
N PRO A 436 42.41 -7.59 -29.17
CA PRO A 436 41.47 -6.45 -29.27
C PRO A 436 39.95 -6.78 -29.21
N LYS A 437 39.15 -5.77 -29.58
CA LYS A 437 37.82 -5.43 -29.04
C LYS A 437 36.60 -6.04 -29.77
N PHE A 438 36.68 -7.28 -30.28
CA PHE A 438 35.64 -7.87 -31.15
C PHE A 438 35.17 -9.29 -30.76
N ARG A 439 35.11 -9.59 -29.45
CA ARG A 439 34.40 -10.77 -28.91
C ARG A 439 33.54 -10.45 -27.68
N ARG A 440 32.43 -9.72 -27.89
CA ARG A 440 31.23 -9.77 -27.03
C ARG A 440 30.00 -9.30 -27.83
N GLY A 441 29.14 -10.23 -28.23
CA GLY A 441 27.92 -9.99 -29.01
C GLY A 441 26.99 -11.22 -28.92
N GLY A 442 25.68 -10.97 -28.87
CA GLY A 442 24.69 -11.89 -28.27
C GLY A 442 24.84 -11.93 -26.74
N GLY A 443 23.79 -11.83 -25.91
CA GLY A 443 22.34 -11.63 -26.04
C GLY A 443 21.79 -11.54 -24.59
N GLU A 444 20.52 -11.33 -24.26
CA GLU A 444 19.27 -11.08 -25.01
C GLU A 444 18.40 -10.11 -24.17
N SER A 445 17.10 -9.96 -24.50
CA SER A 445 16.14 -9.14 -23.75
C SER A 445 15.54 -9.85 -22.51
N ALA A 446 14.96 -9.05 -21.59
CA ALA A 446 14.11 -9.47 -20.45
C ALA A 446 12.84 -10.26 -20.91
N PRO A 447 12.03 -10.93 -20.03
CA PRO A 447 11.81 -10.68 -18.57
C PRO A 447 11.62 -11.92 -17.63
N PRO A 448 11.45 -11.73 -16.29
CA PRO A 448 10.99 -12.77 -15.32
C PRO A 448 9.44 -12.86 -15.26
N PRO A 449 8.81 -13.99 -14.81
CA PRO A 449 8.63 -14.37 -13.38
C PRO A 449 8.51 -15.94 -13.21
N PRO A 450 7.73 -16.57 -12.28
CA PRO A 450 7.24 -16.26 -10.91
C PRO A 450 7.60 -17.35 -9.84
N GLU A 451 7.05 -17.27 -8.62
CA GLU A 451 6.97 -18.39 -7.63
C GLU A 451 5.87 -19.43 -8.02
N PRO A 452 5.75 -20.61 -7.35
CA PRO A 452 4.85 -20.67 -6.17
C PRO A 452 5.09 -21.77 -5.09
N ASP A 453 4.48 -21.54 -3.92
CA ASP A 453 3.77 -22.49 -3.00
C ASP A 453 4.45 -23.64 -2.17
N ARG A 454 4.43 -23.40 -0.84
CA ARG A 454 3.64 -24.17 0.19
C ARG A 454 4.30 -25.24 1.11
N TRP A 455 3.71 -25.32 2.31
CA TRP A 455 3.76 -26.34 3.38
C TRP A 455 4.94 -26.39 4.38
N GLY A 456 4.65 -25.94 5.61
CA GLY A 456 4.46 -26.86 6.75
C GLY A 456 5.68 -27.33 7.57
N GLY A 457 5.67 -27.02 8.86
CA GLY A 457 6.58 -27.59 9.87
C GLY A 457 6.68 -26.71 11.12
N GLY A 458 6.74 -27.32 12.32
CA GLY A 458 6.82 -26.55 13.56
C GLY A 458 7.42 -27.35 14.73
N LYS A 459 7.98 -26.61 15.69
CA LYS A 459 8.51 -27.03 17.00
C LYS A 459 8.48 -25.79 17.93
N GLN A 460 8.15 -25.89 19.23
CA GLN A 460 9.02 -26.36 20.33
C GLN A 460 10.31 -25.53 20.42
N ASP A 461 10.64 -24.81 21.50
CA ASP A 461 10.07 -24.72 22.87
C ASP A 461 9.91 -23.22 23.27
N ASP A 462 9.49 -22.75 24.47
CA ASP A 462 9.62 -23.30 25.82
C ASP A 462 8.53 -22.81 26.81
N ARG A 463 8.45 -23.45 27.99
CA ARG A 463 7.53 -23.12 29.10
C ARG A 463 8.35 -22.62 30.31
N PRO A 464 7.74 -21.87 31.25
CA PRO A 464 7.19 -22.58 32.40
C PRO A 464 5.86 -22.02 32.93
N SER A 465 5.11 -22.89 33.61
CA SER A 465 3.84 -22.53 34.25
C SER A 465 4.05 -22.05 35.69
N LEU A 466 3.39 -20.94 36.03
CA LEU A 466 2.87 -20.63 37.37
C LEU A 466 1.43 -20.10 37.16
N GLY A 467 0.40 -20.53 37.86
CA GLY A 467 0.32 -21.59 38.88
C GLY A 467 -0.54 -21.14 40.07
N GLY A 468 -1.76 -21.68 40.17
CA GLY A 468 -2.61 -21.53 41.36
C GLY A 468 -3.92 -20.76 41.15
N ASP A 469 -5.03 -21.48 41.03
CA ASP A 469 -6.37 -20.96 41.25
C ASP A 469 -6.55 -20.45 42.69
N ARG A 470 -7.30 -19.36 42.88
CA ARG A 470 -8.02 -19.14 44.13
C ARG A 470 -9.33 -18.36 43.92
N TRP A 471 -10.42 -18.96 44.40
CA TRP A 471 -11.78 -18.42 44.34
C TRP A 471 -12.11 -17.50 45.53
N ARG A 472 -13.22 -16.74 45.38
CA ARG A 472 -13.86 -15.79 46.32
C ARG A 472 -13.13 -14.43 46.43
N GLY A 473 -13.81 -13.27 46.42
CA GLY A 473 -15.22 -12.97 46.09
C GLY A 473 -15.89 -11.95 47.02
N GLY A 474 -16.97 -11.30 46.53
CA GLY A 474 -17.95 -10.56 47.34
C GLY A 474 -17.92 -9.03 47.25
N GLY A 475 -19.12 -8.42 47.11
CA GLY A 475 -19.41 -6.99 47.30
C GLY A 475 -19.09 -6.06 46.11
N GLY A 476 -19.98 -5.13 45.76
CA GLY A 476 -19.71 -4.20 44.63
C GLY A 476 -20.72 -3.08 44.35
N ASP A 477 -22.00 -3.25 44.70
CA ASP A 477 -23.09 -2.25 44.60
C ASP A 477 -23.60 -1.88 43.17
N ASP A 478 -24.91 -1.61 43.09
CA ASP A 478 -25.65 -1.32 41.86
C ASP A 478 -25.78 0.18 41.61
N ARG A 479 -25.42 0.67 40.42
CA ARG A 479 -26.05 1.87 39.84
C ARG A 479 -26.46 1.67 38.38
N ARG A 480 -27.75 1.95 38.14
CA ARG A 480 -28.52 1.63 36.93
C ARG A 480 -28.50 2.83 35.93
N PRO A 481 -29.27 2.83 34.82
CA PRO A 481 -28.70 2.84 33.48
C PRO A 481 -28.88 4.19 32.75
N SER A 482 -28.46 4.24 31.48
CA SER A 482 -29.09 5.12 30.49
C SER A 482 -29.14 4.45 29.12
N PHE A 483 -30.23 4.69 28.38
CA PHE A 483 -30.44 4.22 27.01
C PHE A 483 -29.62 5.04 26.00
N GLY A 484 -29.35 4.48 24.82
CA GLY A 484 -28.54 5.15 23.80
C GLY A 484 -28.43 4.40 22.48
N ASP A 485 -29.51 3.77 22.01
CA ASP A 485 -29.54 3.11 20.72
C ASP A 485 -29.36 4.11 19.57
N GLY A 486 -28.28 3.93 18.80
CA GLY A 486 -28.02 4.62 17.55
C GLY A 486 -27.67 3.59 16.47
N PRO A 487 -28.33 3.60 15.29
CA PRO A 487 -28.17 2.54 14.32
C PRO A 487 -26.75 2.51 13.72
N PRO A 488 -26.12 1.34 13.57
CA PRO A 488 -24.79 1.23 13.00
C PRO A 488 -24.81 1.53 11.50
N ARG A 489 -23.95 2.46 11.05
CA ARG A 489 -23.73 2.72 9.63
C ARG A 489 -23.15 1.48 8.95
N SER A 490 -23.86 0.93 7.97
CA SER A 490 -23.32 -0.08 7.05
C SER A 490 -22.33 0.57 6.08
N SER A 491 -21.20 -0.10 5.84
CA SER A 491 -20.18 0.35 4.88
C SER A 491 -20.29 -0.46 3.59
N TRP A 492 -20.91 0.10 2.55
CA TRP A 492 -20.81 -0.44 1.19
C TRP A 492 -19.82 0.36 0.35
N SER A 493 -18.61 -0.19 0.26
CA SER A 493 -17.60 0.21 -0.73
C SER A 493 -18.03 -0.28 -2.11
N SER A 494 -18.59 0.59 -2.94
CA SER A 494 -18.82 0.28 -4.36
C SER A 494 -17.57 0.59 -5.20
N SER A 495 -17.38 -0.17 -6.27
CA SER A 495 -16.15 -0.19 -7.08
C SER A 495 -16.05 0.99 -8.06
N ARG A 496 -14.82 1.46 -8.30
CA ARG A 496 -14.56 2.45 -9.35
C ARG A 496 -14.57 1.76 -10.72
N ILE A 497 -15.52 2.12 -11.57
CA ILE A 497 -15.50 1.84 -13.01
C ILE A 497 -15.30 3.18 -13.73
N PRO A 498 -14.24 3.36 -14.55
CA PRO A 498 -14.06 4.59 -15.32
C PRO A 498 -14.92 4.54 -16.60
N PRO A 499 -15.68 5.61 -16.93
CA PRO A 499 -16.34 5.69 -18.23
C PRO A 499 -15.30 5.87 -19.35
N ARG A 500 -15.42 5.08 -20.43
CA ARG A 500 -14.89 5.50 -21.74
C ARG A 500 -15.73 6.70 -22.22
N GLY A 501 -15.08 7.68 -22.81
CA GLY A 501 -15.76 8.89 -23.28
C GLY A 501 -16.46 8.72 -24.62
N GLU A 502 -17.38 9.64 -24.91
CA GLU A 502 -17.79 10.02 -26.25
C GLU A 502 -17.58 11.53 -26.42
N ARG A 503 -17.25 11.94 -27.65
CA ARG A 503 -16.86 13.30 -28.10
C ARG A 503 -15.44 13.72 -27.73
#